data_AF-A0A183GHW4-F1
#
_entry.id   AF-A0A183GHW4-F1
#
_cell.length_a   1.000
_cell.length_b   1.000
_cell.length_c   1.000
_cell.angle_alpha   90.00
_cell.angle_beta   90.00
_cell.angle_gamma   90.00
#
_symmetry.space_group_name_H-M   'P 1'
#
loop_
_entity.id
_entity.type
_entity.pdbx_description
1 polymer ?
#
loop_
_entity_poly.entity_id
_entity_poly.type
_entity_poly.pdbx_seq_one_letter_code
_entity_poly.pdbx_strand_id
1 'polypeptide(L)'
;MLRVRLPTIICVTTASLFNTTTRGGPFYELLSGCTVLIEDVASQIPEPAFVAIAARFPHARHIYIGDAHQLQPHVRCSQSSRPALLGAKAVMEILLSRNIPQAPLITTFRAHPALNVLPNHLFYNGVLISGAAAAERRLLTTRLRLPNPVIPLVFVDVRGTFQPSPSGSHWSGDEAWYCKDIVRELLASGISPALMDVITFYKEQQRLLSQYAMHGYHPFHGGFCAG
;
A
#
# COMPACT_ATOMS: atom_id res chain seq x y z
N MET A 1 -15.36 -20.08 37.81
CA MET A 1 -15.45 -18.62 38.04
C MET A 1 -14.88 -17.92 36.82
N LEU A 2 -15.69 -17.15 36.07
CA LEU A 2 -15.21 -16.38 34.93
C LEU A 2 -14.67 -15.03 35.43
N ARG A 3 -13.49 -14.62 34.95
CA ARG A 3 -12.86 -13.33 35.28
C ARG A 3 -12.73 -12.49 34.01
N VAL A 4 -13.32 -11.31 34.03
CA VAL A 4 -13.15 -10.33 32.93
C VAL A 4 -11.72 -9.78 33.00
N ARG A 5 -11.02 -9.80 31.87
CA ARG A 5 -9.70 -9.17 31.70
C ARG A 5 -9.84 -8.05 30.67
N LEU A 6 -9.31 -6.88 31.01
CA LEU A 6 -9.20 -5.79 30.05
C LEU A 6 -7.98 -6.02 29.13
N PRO A 7 -8.09 -5.67 27.84
CA PRO A 7 -6.96 -5.80 26.92
C PRO A 7 -5.85 -4.82 27.30
N THR A 8 -4.59 -5.24 27.14
CA THR A 8 -3.42 -4.36 27.32
C THR A 8 -3.11 -3.55 26.07
N ILE A 9 -3.53 -4.05 24.90
CA ILE A 9 -3.35 -3.42 23.59
C ILE A 9 -4.68 -3.51 22.85
N ILE A 10 -5.09 -2.41 22.23
CA ILE A 10 -6.26 -2.34 21.36
C ILE A 10 -5.80 -1.87 19.98
N CYS A 11 -6.03 -2.68 18.96
CA CYS A 11 -5.76 -2.34 17.56
C CYS A 11 -7.08 -1.98 16.88
N VAL A 12 -7.19 -0.74 16.41
CA VAL A 12 -8.38 -0.22 15.72
C VAL A 12 -7.95 0.69 14.57
N THR A 13 -8.80 0.83 13.57
CA THR A 13 -8.60 1.88 12.55
C THR A 13 -8.85 3.26 13.15
N THR A 14 -8.28 4.31 12.57
CA THR A 14 -8.56 5.71 12.99
C THR A 14 -10.06 6.03 12.98
N ALA A 15 -10.80 5.54 11.99
CA ALA A 15 -12.25 5.72 11.93
C ALA A 15 -12.97 4.99 13.08
N SER A 16 -12.59 3.74 13.36
CA SER A 16 -13.14 2.97 14.48
C SER A 16 -12.78 3.60 15.82
N LEU A 17 -11.58 4.16 15.98
CA LEU A 17 -11.16 4.88 17.17
C LEU A 17 -12.13 6.04 17.45
N PHE A 18 -12.44 6.85 16.43
CA PHE A 18 -13.41 7.94 16.57
C PHE A 18 -14.81 7.47 16.90
N ASN A 19 -15.28 6.36 16.35
CA ASN A 19 -16.64 5.88 16.62
C ASN A 19 -16.80 5.20 17.98
N THR A 20 -15.73 4.61 18.51
CA THR A 20 -15.80 3.76 19.72
C THR A 20 -15.46 4.47 21.01
N THR A 21 -14.77 5.60 20.92
CA THR A 21 -14.34 6.39 22.10
C THR A 21 -15.17 7.67 22.27
N THR A 22 -16.32 7.78 21.61
CA THR A 22 -17.25 8.90 21.84
C THR A 22 -17.90 8.68 23.20
N ARG A 23 -18.45 9.73 23.82
CA ARG A 23 -19.16 9.55 25.10
C ARG A 23 -20.30 8.52 24.92
N GLY A 24 -20.31 7.48 25.75
CA GLY A 24 -21.23 6.34 25.63
C GLY A 24 -20.80 5.25 24.64
N GLY A 25 -19.67 5.44 23.96
CA GLY A 25 -19.06 4.43 23.10
C GLY A 25 -18.40 3.30 23.91
N PRO A 26 -18.25 2.10 23.32
CA PRO A 26 -17.81 0.89 24.03
C PRO A 26 -16.40 0.98 24.61
N PHE A 27 -15.55 1.89 24.09
CA PHE A 27 -14.17 2.06 24.54
C PHE A 27 -13.91 3.42 25.20
N TYR A 28 -14.94 4.23 25.45
CA TYR A 28 -14.77 5.55 26.08
C TYR A 28 -14.05 5.45 27.44
N GLU A 29 -14.62 4.70 28.37
CA GLU A 29 -14.03 4.50 29.70
C GLU A 29 -12.72 3.71 29.61
N LEU A 30 -12.67 2.70 28.74
CA LEU A 30 -11.52 1.80 28.60
C LEU A 30 -10.25 2.56 28.14
N LEU A 31 -10.40 3.48 27.19
CA LEU A 31 -9.29 4.22 26.61
C LEU A 31 -9.07 5.59 27.27
N SER A 32 -9.87 5.96 28.28
CA SER A 32 -9.66 7.18 29.08
C SER A 32 -8.30 7.19 29.78
N GLY A 33 -7.80 6.02 30.19
CA GLY A 33 -6.48 5.81 30.79
C GLY A 33 -5.38 5.46 29.79
N CYS A 34 -5.59 5.65 28.48
CA CYS A 34 -4.59 5.36 27.47
C CYS A 34 -3.34 6.22 27.67
N THR A 35 -2.19 5.59 27.88
CA THR A 35 -0.91 6.28 28.12
C THR A 35 0.00 6.32 26.89
N VAL A 36 -0.22 5.46 25.90
CA VAL A 36 0.58 5.39 24.67
C VAL A 36 -0.35 5.15 23.49
N LEU A 37 -0.25 6.02 22.48
CA LEU A 37 -0.93 5.89 21.21
C LEU A 37 0.11 5.73 20.09
N ILE A 38 -0.05 4.67 19.29
CA ILE A 38 0.80 4.41 18.12
C ILE A 38 -0.09 4.46 16.88
N GLU A 39 0.24 5.36 15.96
CA GLU A 39 -0.42 5.51 14.66
C GLU A 39 0.54 5.02 13.57
N ASP A 40 0.22 3.87 12.97
CA ASP A 40 0.95 3.31 11.83
C ASP A 40 0.38 3.84 10.51
N VAL A 41 1.21 3.87 9.46
CA VAL A 41 0.87 4.47 8.16
C VAL A 41 0.42 5.94 8.30
N ALA A 42 1.08 6.67 9.21
CA ALA A 42 0.69 8.02 9.60
C ALA A 42 0.69 9.01 8.41
N SER A 43 1.42 8.74 7.33
CA SER A 43 1.37 9.58 6.11
C SER A 43 -0.03 9.70 5.50
N GLN A 44 -0.94 8.77 5.79
CA GLN A 44 -2.32 8.77 5.31
C GLN A 44 -3.33 9.41 6.27
N ILE A 45 -2.89 9.88 7.45
CA ILE A 45 -3.76 10.56 8.41
C ILE A 45 -3.83 12.05 8.06
N PRO A 46 -5.02 12.59 7.73
CA PRO A 46 -5.18 14.01 7.46
C PRO A 46 -5.15 14.83 8.76
N GLU A 47 -4.71 16.07 8.68
CA GLU A 47 -4.58 17.01 9.80
C GLU A 47 -5.80 17.07 10.73
N PRO A 48 -7.05 17.16 10.22
CA PRO A 48 -8.22 17.22 11.12
C PRO A 48 -8.38 15.95 11.97
N ALA A 49 -8.04 14.78 11.41
CA ALA A 49 -8.05 13.54 12.17
C ALA A 49 -6.95 13.53 13.23
N PHE A 50 -5.75 13.98 12.89
CA PHE A 50 -4.66 14.14 13.86
C PHE A 50 -5.05 15.05 15.03
N VAL A 51 -5.64 16.21 14.76
CA VAL A 51 -6.11 17.14 15.80
C VAL A 51 -7.18 16.50 16.69
N ALA A 52 -8.13 15.78 16.09
CA ALA A 52 -9.17 15.07 16.85
C ALA A 52 -8.59 13.95 17.73
N ILE A 53 -7.57 13.22 17.25
CA ILE A 53 -6.84 12.21 18.03
C ILE A 53 -6.13 12.88 19.20
N ALA A 54 -5.35 13.93 18.95
CA ALA A 54 -4.58 14.64 19.97
C ALA A 54 -5.48 15.23 21.06
N ALA A 55 -6.62 15.80 20.69
CA ALA A 55 -7.61 16.34 21.64
C ALA A 55 -8.25 15.26 22.51
N ARG A 56 -8.35 14.03 22.00
CA ARG A 56 -9.02 12.91 22.69
C ARG A 56 -8.08 12.13 23.60
N PHE A 57 -6.79 12.13 23.29
CA PHE A 57 -5.75 11.48 24.07
C PHE A 57 -4.68 12.49 24.55
N PRO A 58 -5.07 13.61 25.19
CA PRO A 58 -4.14 14.71 25.46
C PRO A 58 -3.00 14.34 26.44
N HIS A 59 -3.15 13.23 27.17
CA HIS A 59 -2.18 12.74 28.15
C HIS A 59 -1.38 11.52 27.65
N ALA A 60 -1.70 11.00 26.47
CA ALA A 60 -0.97 9.88 25.90
C ALA A 60 0.38 10.35 25.32
N ARG A 61 1.37 9.46 25.31
CA ARG A 61 2.55 9.60 24.46
C ARG A 61 2.17 9.19 23.04
N HIS A 62 2.23 10.13 22.11
CA HIS A 62 1.93 9.88 20.71
C HIS A 62 3.19 9.44 19.95
N ILE A 63 3.07 8.36 19.20
CA ILE A 63 4.11 7.84 18.31
C ILE A 63 3.49 7.70 16.92
N TYR A 64 4.05 8.42 15.95
CA TYR A 64 3.60 8.38 14.56
C TYR A 64 4.65 7.67 13.71
N ILE A 65 4.24 6.57 13.07
CA ILE A 65 5.09 5.76 12.21
C ILE A 65 4.55 5.90 10.79
N GLY A 66 5.39 6.38 9.88
CA GLY A 66 4.99 6.59 8.50
C GLY A 66 6.13 7.11 7.65
N ASP A 67 5.84 7.31 6.37
CA ASP A 67 6.80 7.78 5.37
C ASP A 67 6.17 8.89 4.53
N ALA A 68 6.72 10.10 4.62
CA ALA A 68 6.21 11.26 3.90
C ALA A 68 6.38 11.17 2.38
N HIS A 69 7.22 10.24 1.90
CA HIS A 69 7.41 9.97 0.46
C HIS A 69 6.44 8.90 -0.08
N GLN A 70 5.59 8.32 0.76
CA GLN A 70 4.57 7.35 0.36
C GLN A 70 3.18 8.00 0.22
N LEU A 71 2.12 7.19 0.18
CA LEU A 71 0.76 7.65 -0.04
C LEU A 71 0.34 8.71 1.00
N GLN A 72 -0.21 9.79 0.47
CA GLN A 72 -0.87 10.87 1.22
C GLN A 72 -2.33 10.50 1.52
N PRO A 73 -3.02 11.28 2.38
CA PRO A 73 -4.43 11.07 2.65
C PRO A 73 -5.25 11.18 1.36
N HIS A 74 -6.19 10.25 1.17
CA HIS A 74 -7.05 10.27 0.00
C HIS A 74 -8.06 11.41 0.08
N VAL A 75 -8.16 12.19 -1.00
CA VAL A 75 -9.16 13.24 -1.20
C VAL A 75 -9.93 13.02 -2.50
N ARG A 76 -11.22 13.37 -2.48
CA ARG A 76 -12.11 13.30 -3.66
C ARG A 76 -12.05 14.53 -4.55
N CYS A 77 -11.03 15.37 -4.37
CA CYS A 77 -10.83 16.59 -5.13
C CYS A 77 -9.35 16.67 -5.55
N SER A 78 -9.02 17.64 -6.41
CA SER A 78 -7.62 17.86 -6.78
C SER A 78 -6.78 18.14 -5.53
N GLN A 79 -5.58 17.55 -5.46
CA GLN A 79 -4.61 17.82 -4.40
C GLN A 79 -4.19 19.29 -4.35
N SER A 80 -4.24 20.00 -5.49
CA SER A 80 -3.97 21.44 -5.56
C SER A 80 -5.15 22.32 -5.14
N SER A 81 -6.31 21.74 -4.84
CA SER A 81 -7.49 22.51 -4.45
C SER A 81 -7.37 23.02 -3.01
N ARG A 82 -7.98 24.18 -2.72
CA ARG A 82 -8.01 24.74 -1.36
C ARG A 82 -8.55 23.74 -0.31
N PRO A 83 -9.63 22.98 -0.58
CA PRO A 83 -10.10 21.96 0.37
C PRO A 83 -9.05 20.89 0.68
N ALA A 84 -8.26 20.42 -0.30
CA ALA A 84 -7.21 19.43 -0.06
C ALA A 84 -6.05 20.03 0.75
N LEU A 85 -5.57 21.21 0.35
CA LEU A 85 -4.45 21.89 1.01
C LEU A 85 -4.74 22.24 2.48
N LEU A 86 -6.00 22.58 2.81
CA LEU A 86 -6.40 22.98 4.16
C LEU A 86 -7.00 21.83 4.98
N GLY A 87 -7.57 20.82 4.33
CA GLY A 87 -8.38 19.78 4.99
C GLY A 87 -7.78 18.38 4.94
N ALA A 88 -6.73 18.15 4.15
CA ALA A 88 -6.13 16.83 3.95
C ALA A 88 -4.60 16.84 3.96
N LYS A 89 -4.00 17.90 4.51
CA LYS A 89 -2.57 17.92 4.78
C LYS A 89 -2.18 16.71 5.64
N ALA A 90 -1.15 15.98 5.23
CA ALA A 90 -0.70 14.78 5.94
C ALA A 90 -0.07 15.15 7.29
N VAL A 91 -0.38 14.40 8.34
CA VAL A 91 0.22 14.63 9.67
C VAL A 91 1.75 14.53 9.63
N MET A 92 2.32 13.62 8.84
CA MET A 92 3.78 13.50 8.71
C MET A 92 4.42 14.81 8.22
N GLU A 93 3.81 15.50 7.26
CA GLU A 93 4.31 16.80 6.79
C GLU A 93 4.29 17.85 7.90
N ILE A 94 3.24 17.85 8.72
CA ILE A 94 3.11 18.77 9.86
C ILE A 94 4.19 18.47 10.90
N LEU A 95 4.35 17.21 11.31
CA LEU A 95 5.32 16.82 12.34
C LEU A 95 6.76 17.11 11.89
N LEU A 96 7.09 16.78 10.64
CA LEU A 96 8.41 17.05 10.06
C LEU A 96 8.73 18.54 10.00
N SER A 97 7.74 19.41 9.76
CA SER A 97 7.93 20.86 9.77
C SER A 97 8.18 21.48 11.15
N ARG A 98 7.97 20.72 12.24
CA ARG A 98 7.98 21.24 13.63
C ARG A 98 9.20 20.80 14.45
N ASN A 99 10.25 20.25 13.82
CA ASN A 99 11.47 19.79 14.50
C ASN A 99 11.20 18.82 15.67
N ILE A 100 10.16 17.98 15.55
CA ILE A 100 9.85 16.93 16.52
C ILE A 100 10.95 15.85 16.47
N PRO A 101 11.30 15.17 17.59
CA PRO A 101 12.26 14.07 17.56
C PRO A 101 11.90 13.00 16.51
N GLN A 102 12.87 12.63 15.69
CA GLN A 102 12.72 11.64 14.63
C GLN A 102 13.66 10.46 14.86
N ALA A 103 13.21 9.26 14.52
CA ALA A 103 14.00 8.04 14.54
C ALA A 103 13.92 7.38 13.14
N PRO A 104 14.74 7.83 12.17
CA PRO A 104 14.68 7.31 10.82
C PRO A 104 15.14 5.84 10.76
N LEU A 105 14.32 5.00 10.13
CA LEU A 105 14.67 3.60 9.85
C LEU A 105 15.17 3.49 8.41
N ILE A 106 16.49 3.56 8.23
CA ILE A 106 17.11 3.66 6.90
C ILE A 106 17.49 2.32 6.28
N THR A 107 17.47 1.22 7.03
CA THR A 107 17.81 -0.11 6.49
C THR A 107 16.54 -0.86 6.08
N THR A 108 16.41 -1.18 4.79
CA THR A 108 15.30 -1.96 4.25
C THR A 108 15.71 -3.41 3.96
N PHE A 109 14.88 -4.34 4.41
CA PHE A 109 15.10 -5.79 4.23
C PHE A 109 14.12 -6.40 3.20
N ARG A 110 13.26 -5.59 2.57
CA ARG A 110 12.16 -6.11 1.73
C ARG A 110 12.63 -6.60 0.37
N ALA A 111 13.21 -5.71 -0.43
CA ALA A 111 13.46 -5.95 -1.85
C ALA A 111 14.92 -6.30 -2.16
N HIS A 112 15.16 -6.81 -3.38
CA HIS A 112 16.50 -6.99 -3.93
C HIS A 112 17.24 -5.64 -3.99
N PRO A 113 18.55 -5.56 -3.66
CA PRO A 113 19.30 -4.29 -3.63
C PRO A 113 19.17 -3.45 -4.91
N ALA A 114 19.19 -4.10 -6.09
CA ALA A 114 19.03 -3.42 -7.37
C ALA A 114 17.67 -2.70 -7.52
N LEU A 115 16.61 -3.17 -6.88
CA LEU A 115 15.28 -2.52 -6.90
C LEU A 115 15.22 -1.28 -6.00
N ASN A 116 16.09 -1.20 -4.98
CA ASN A 116 16.13 -0.07 -4.06
C ASN A 116 16.88 1.13 -4.64
N VAL A 117 17.76 0.93 -5.65
CA VAL A 117 18.65 1.98 -6.18
C VAL A 117 17.86 3.20 -6.67
N LEU A 118 16.85 2.99 -7.52
CA LEU A 118 16.09 4.09 -8.11
C LEU A 118 15.20 4.81 -7.07
N PRO A 119 14.37 4.13 -6.26
CA PRO A 119 13.60 4.80 -5.20
C PRO A 119 14.49 5.53 -4.20
N ASN A 120 15.63 4.94 -3.80
CA ASN A 120 16.57 5.57 -2.88
C ASN A 120 17.11 6.89 -3.42
N HIS A 121 17.48 6.91 -4.71
CA HIS A 121 17.96 8.12 -5.37
C HIS A 121 16.86 9.19 -5.49
N LEU A 122 15.66 8.80 -5.95
CA LEU A 122 14.58 9.75 -6.24
C LEU A 122 13.92 10.33 -4.99
N PHE A 123 13.75 9.54 -3.94
CA PHE A 123 12.90 9.91 -2.80
C PHE A 123 13.66 10.02 -1.48
N TYR A 124 14.81 9.38 -1.34
CA TYR A 124 15.50 9.26 -0.06
C TYR A 124 16.95 9.78 -0.09
N ASN A 125 17.33 10.56 -1.12
CA ASN A 125 18.67 11.17 -1.23
C ASN A 125 19.85 10.18 -1.08
N GLY A 126 19.65 8.91 -1.45
CA GLY A 126 20.68 7.89 -1.35
C GLY A 126 20.93 7.33 0.06
N VAL A 127 20.17 7.73 1.08
CA VAL A 127 20.44 7.32 2.48
C VAL A 127 19.95 5.91 2.83
N LEU A 128 19.06 5.31 2.03
CA LEU A 128 18.57 3.96 2.31
C LEU A 128 19.66 2.91 2.10
N ILE A 129 19.72 1.97 3.04
CA ILE A 129 20.66 0.85 3.05
C ILE A 129 19.87 -0.43 2.77
N SER A 130 20.36 -1.25 1.83
CA SER A 130 19.79 -2.59 1.63
C SER A 130 20.36 -3.53 2.67
N GLY A 131 19.51 -4.01 3.58
CA GLY A 131 19.88 -4.98 4.62
C GLY A 131 19.80 -6.44 4.17
N ALA A 132 19.13 -6.71 3.04
CA ALA A 132 19.10 -8.04 2.42
C ALA A 132 20.11 -8.13 1.28
N ALA A 133 20.83 -9.24 1.18
CA ALA A 133 21.73 -9.52 0.06
C ALA A 133 20.96 -9.89 -1.21
N ALA A 134 21.56 -9.64 -2.38
CA ALA A 134 21.01 -10.03 -3.68
C ALA A 134 20.67 -11.53 -3.75
N ALA A 135 21.53 -12.37 -3.19
CA ALA A 135 21.33 -13.82 -3.15
C ALA A 135 20.06 -14.25 -2.38
N GLU A 136 19.60 -13.45 -1.41
CA GLU A 136 18.39 -13.72 -0.63
C GLU A 136 17.10 -13.29 -1.37
N ARG A 137 17.23 -12.58 -2.51
CA ARG A 137 16.13 -12.02 -3.29
C ARG A 137 16.17 -12.44 -4.76
N ARG A 138 16.64 -13.66 -5.02
CA ARG A 138 16.98 -14.18 -6.36
C ARG A 138 15.88 -14.99 -7.06
N LEU A 139 14.66 -15.04 -6.54
CA LEU A 139 13.59 -15.91 -7.08
C LEU A 139 13.39 -15.68 -8.58
N LEU A 140 13.17 -14.43 -9.00
CA LEU A 140 12.95 -14.11 -10.41
C LEU A 140 14.22 -14.31 -11.26
N THR A 141 15.38 -13.85 -10.80
CA THR A 141 16.65 -13.94 -11.56
C THR A 141 17.16 -15.37 -11.73
N THR A 142 16.75 -16.32 -10.88
CA THR A 142 17.13 -17.73 -10.99
C THR A 142 16.12 -18.60 -11.71
N ARG A 143 14.83 -18.22 -11.68
CA ARG A 143 13.76 -19.03 -12.29
C ARG A 143 13.43 -18.60 -13.71
N LEU A 144 13.71 -17.35 -14.08
CA LEU A 144 13.31 -16.77 -15.36
C LEU A 144 14.50 -16.25 -16.16
N ARG A 145 14.40 -16.32 -17.49
CA ARG A 145 15.32 -15.63 -18.39
C ARG A 145 14.87 -14.19 -18.57
N LEU A 146 15.41 -13.30 -17.74
CA LEU A 146 15.11 -11.87 -17.80
C LEU A 146 15.96 -11.17 -18.86
N PRO A 147 15.45 -10.11 -19.53
CA PRO A 147 16.25 -9.28 -20.43
C PRO A 147 17.50 -8.71 -19.76
N ASN A 148 17.38 -8.34 -18.48
CA ASN A 148 18.50 -8.02 -17.62
C ASN A 148 18.62 -9.11 -16.52
N PRO A 149 19.68 -9.95 -16.52
CA PRO A 149 19.80 -11.05 -15.58
C PRO A 149 20.12 -10.61 -14.14
N VAL A 150 20.52 -9.35 -13.93
CA VAL A 150 20.97 -8.83 -12.62
C VAL A 150 19.84 -8.09 -11.87
N ILE A 151 18.85 -7.58 -12.58
CA ILE A 151 17.76 -6.79 -12.00
C ILE A 151 16.45 -7.58 -12.10
N PRO A 152 15.79 -7.92 -10.97
CA PRO A 152 14.50 -8.59 -10.98
C PRO A 152 13.35 -7.62 -11.31
N LEU A 153 13.45 -6.91 -12.43
CA LEU A 153 12.46 -5.97 -12.94
C LEU A 153 12.36 -6.09 -14.46
N VAL A 154 11.14 -6.19 -14.95
CA VAL A 154 10.85 -6.16 -16.38
C VAL A 154 9.74 -5.15 -16.61
N PHE A 155 9.96 -4.28 -17.60
CA PHE A 155 8.93 -3.39 -18.12
C PHE A 155 8.39 -4.00 -19.41
N VAL A 156 7.08 -4.28 -19.45
CA VAL A 156 6.40 -4.83 -20.63
C VAL A 156 5.59 -3.71 -21.26
N ASP A 157 6.03 -3.25 -22.43
CA ASP A 157 5.30 -2.27 -23.23
C ASP A 157 4.11 -2.96 -23.91
N VAL A 158 2.90 -2.72 -23.39
CA VAL A 158 1.65 -3.23 -23.96
C VAL A 158 0.99 -2.12 -24.77
N ARG A 159 1.00 -2.27 -26.09
CA ARG A 159 0.26 -1.38 -27.00
C ARG A 159 -1.22 -1.76 -27.00
N GLY A 160 -1.92 -1.29 -25.98
CA GLY A 160 -3.35 -1.56 -25.78
C GLY A 160 -4.21 -0.30 -25.85
N THR A 161 -5.53 -0.53 -25.87
CA THR A 161 -6.50 0.54 -25.66
C THR A 161 -7.07 0.47 -24.25
N PHE A 162 -7.48 1.61 -23.71
CA PHE A 162 -8.21 1.69 -22.46
C PHE A 162 -9.67 2.07 -22.71
N GLN A 163 -10.57 1.52 -21.91
CA GLN A 163 -11.99 1.81 -21.97
C GLN A 163 -12.45 2.39 -20.63
N PRO A 164 -13.14 3.54 -20.63
CA PRO A 164 -13.75 4.07 -19.42
C PRO A 164 -14.96 3.21 -19.02
N SER A 165 -15.28 3.23 -17.73
CA SER A 165 -16.51 2.64 -17.20
C SER A 165 -17.47 3.73 -16.66
N PRO A 166 -18.77 3.43 -16.55
CA PRO A 166 -19.73 4.34 -15.92
C PRO A 166 -19.38 4.73 -14.47
N SER A 167 -18.51 3.96 -13.80
CA SER A 167 -18.04 4.28 -12.45
C SER A 167 -16.90 5.31 -12.42
N GLY A 168 -16.47 5.85 -13.58
CA GLY A 168 -15.29 6.70 -13.69
C GLY A 168 -13.96 5.96 -13.57
N SER A 169 -13.99 4.62 -13.64
CA SER A 169 -12.77 3.80 -13.67
C SER A 169 -12.39 3.45 -15.10
N HIS A 170 -11.29 2.72 -15.28
CA HIS A 170 -10.79 2.32 -16.59
C HIS A 170 -10.37 0.85 -16.57
N TRP A 171 -10.33 0.24 -17.74
CA TRP A 171 -9.79 -1.10 -17.93
C TRP A 171 -9.15 -1.24 -19.31
N SER A 172 -8.22 -2.17 -19.45
CA SER A 172 -7.58 -2.54 -20.70
C SER A 172 -7.57 -4.06 -20.83
N GLY A 173 -8.24 -4.57 -21.87
CA GLY A 173 -8.27 -6.00 -22.17
C GLY A 173 -6.89 -6.53 -22.56
N ASP A 174 -6.11 -5.72 -23.28
CA ASP A 174 -4.76 -6.06 -23.72
C ASP A 174 -3.83 -6.24 -22.51
N GLU A 175 -3.76 -5.26 -21.60
CA GLU A 175 -2.94 -5.36 -20.38
C GLU A 175 -3.40 -6.53 -19.48
N ALA A 176 -4.71 -6.75 -19.38
CA ALA A 176 -5.25 -7.84 -18.58
C ALA A 176 -4.87 -9.21 -19.18
N TRP A 177 -4.87 -9.32 -20.50
CA TRP A 177 -4.43 -10.52 -21.21
C TRP A 177 -2.94 -10.80 -20.98
N TYR A 178 -2.06 -9.80 -21.17
CA TYR A 178 -0.61 -9.96 -20.91
C TYR A 178 -0.34 -10.30 -19.44
N CYS A 179 -1.03 -9.65 -18.50
CA CYS A 179 -0.91 -9.96 -17.08
C CYS A 179 -1.30 -11.43 -16.80
N LYS A 180 -2.41 -11.90 -17.38
CA LYS A 180 -2.85 -13.29 -17.25
C LYS A 180 -1.80 -14.26 -17.82
N ASP A 181 -1.25 -13.94 -18.99
CA ASP A 181 -0.24 -14.76 -19.67
C ASP A 181 1.02 -14.91 -18.80
N ILE A 182 1.54 -13.79 -18.28
CA ILE A 182 2.69 -13.76 -17.37
C ILE A 182 2.42 -14.61 -16.12
N VAL A 183 1.28 -14.41 -15.45
CA VAL A 183 0.91 -15.17 -14.25
C VAL A 183 0.86 -16.67 -14.55
N ARG A 184 0.26 -17.07 -15.69
CA ARG A 184 0.23 -18.46 -16.14
C ARG A 184 1.65 -19.02 -16.31
N GLU A 185 2.55 -18.30 -16.96
CA GLU A 185 3.92 -18.80 -17.20
C GLU A 185 4.71 -18.92 -15.88
N LEU A 186 4.50 -18.01 -14.94
CA LEU A 186 5.09 -18.10 -13.60
C LEU A 186 4.57 -19.33 -12.83
N LEU A 187 3.27 -19.63 -12.93
CA LEU A 187 2.66 -20.82 -12.33
C LEU A 187 3.18 -22.10 -12.98
N ALA A 188 3.26 -22.15 -14.32
CA ALA A 188 3.81 -23.28 -15.07
C ALA A 188 5.30 -23.51 -14.74
N SER A 189 6.03 -22.46 -14.36
CA SER A 189 7.42 -22.53 -13.86
C SER A 189 7.53 -22.99 -12.40
N GLY A 190 6.41 -23.33 -11.76
CA GLY A 190 6.36 -23.85 -10.39
C GLY A 190 6.52 -22.78 -9.30
N ILE A 191 6.25 -21.50 -9.60
CA ILE A 191 6.20 -20.45 -8.58
C ILE A 191 4.84 -20.53 -7.89
N SER A 192 4.85 -20.54 -6.55
CA SER A 192 3.63 -20.61 -5.75
C SER A 192 2.74 -19.38 -5.97
N PRO A 193 1.40 -19.55 -6.14
CA PRO A 193 0.46 -18.43 -6.19
C PRO A 193 0.58 -17.50 -4.96
N ALA A 194 0.93 -18.04 -3.80
CA ALA A 194 1.09 -17.25 -2.56
C ALA A 194 2.28 -16.27 -2.59
N LEU A 195 3.11 -16.32 -3.63
CA LEU A 195 4.24 -15.42 -3.86
C LEU A 195 3.95 -14.39 -4.98
N MET A 196 2.71 -14.32 -5.46
CA MET A 196 2.31 -13.46 -6.57
C MET A 196 1.18 -12.54 -6.14
N ASP A 197 1.32 -11.25 -6.43
CA ASP A 197 0.28 -10.25 -6.27
C ASP A 197 0.17 -9.43 -7.55
N VAL A 198 -1.06 -9.08 -7.93
CA VAL A 198 -1.32 -8.17 -9.06
C VAL A 198 -1.93 -6.90 -8.52
N ILE A 199 -1.26 -5.77 -8.78
CA ILE A 199 -1.68 -4.45 -8.32
C ILE A 199 -2.10 -3.62 -9.53
N THR A 200 -3.26 -2.98 -9.44
CA THR A 200 -3.74 -2.02 -10.45
C THR A 200 -4.46 -0.85 -9.76
N PHE A 201 -4.36 0.34 -10.35
CA PHE A 201 -4.99 1.55 -9.81
C PHE A 201 -6.47 1.70 -10.18
N TYR A 202 -6.98 0.87 -11.09
CA TYR A 202 -8.35 0.98 -11.56
C TYR A 202 -9.21 -0.19 -11.07
N LYS A 203 -10.33 0.16 -10.42
CA LYS A 203 -11.30 -0.81 -9.90
C LYS A 203 -11.85 -1.73 -10.99
N GLU A 204 -12.12 -1.23 -12.18
CA GLU A 204 -12.63 -2.09 -13.27
C GLU A 204 -11.56 -3.03 -13.84
N GLN A 205 -10.30 -2.58 -13.92
CA GLN A 205 -9.18 -3.48 -14.24
C GLN A 205 -9.00 -4.57 -13.17
N GLN A 206 -9.12 -4.20 -11.89
CA GLN A 206 -9.07 -5.16 -10.78
C GLN A 206 -10.21 -6.18 -10.88
N ARG A 207 -11.41 -5.75 -11.23
CA ARG A 207 -12.56 -6.64 -11.44
C ARG A 207 -12.30 -7.62 -12.58
N LEU A 208 -11.79 -7.13 -13.72
CA LEU A 208 -11.46 -7.96 -14.88
C LEU A 208 -10.39 -9.02 -14.54
N LEU A 209 -9.30 -8.61 -13.90
CA LEU A 209 -8.23 -9.51 -13.47
C LEU A 209 -8.73 -10.55 -12.43
N SER A 210 -9.59 -10.14 -11.51
CA SER A 210 -10.20 -11.05 -10.52
C SER A 210 -11.10 -12.08 -11.19
N GLN A 211 -11.83 -11.70 -12.24
CA GLN A 211 -12.63 -12.64 -13.02
C GLN A 211 -11.75 -13.68 -13.71
N TYR A 212 -10.58 -13.29 -14.24
CA TYR A 212 -9.61 -14.24 -14.79
C TYR A 212 -9.01 -15.17 -13.75
N ALA A 213 -8.79 -14.70 -12.53
CA ALA A 213 -8.30 -15.54 -11.43
C ALA A 213 -9.36 -16.55 -10.96
N MET A 214 -10.65 -16.20 -10.97
CA MET A 214 -11.75 -17.07 -10.52
C MET A 214 -12.17 -18.13 -11.55
N HIS A 215 -12.21 -17.79 -12.85
CA HIS A 215 -12.68 -18.69 -13.91
C HIS A 215 -11.54 -19.54 -14.48
N GLY A 216 -10.84 -20.29 -13.61
CA GLY A 216 -9.58 -20.97 -13.92
C GLY A 216 -9.46 -21.53 -15.34
N TYR A 217 -8.29 -21.31 -15.95
CA TYR A 217 -7.77 -21.98 -17.16
C TYR A 217 -8.81 -22.52 -18.17
N HIS A 218 -9.63 -21.63 -18.74
CA HIS A 218 -10.13 -21.88 -20.09
C HIS A 218 -9.24 -21.13 -21.10
N PRO A 219 -8.52 -21.85 -22.00
CA PRO A 219 -7.96 -21.19 -23.16
C PRO A 219 -9.14 -20.60 -23.91
N PHE A 220 -9.18 -19.27 -24.03
CA PHE A 220 -9.94 -18.69 -25.11
C PHE A 220 -9.24 -19.15 -26.40
N HIS A 221 -9.66 -20.30 -26.92
CA HIS A 221 -9.61 -20.56 -28.35
C HIS A 221 -10.65 -19.63 -29.00
N GLY A 222 -10.37 -18.33 -28.94
CA GLY A 222 -10.91 -17.38 -29.91
C GLY A 222 -10.19 -17.68 -31.21
N GLY A 223 -10.70 -18.65 -31.95
CA GLY A 223 -10.28 -18.90 -33.31
C GLY A 223 -10.43 -17.61 -34.09
N PHE A 224 -9.31 -17.00 -34.46
CA PHE A 224 -9.27 -16.25 -35.71
C PHE A 224 -9.31 -17.28 -36.84
N CYS A 225 -10.52 -17.76 -37.14
CA CYS A 225 -10.84 -18.35 -38.42
C CYS A 225 -11.31 -17.22 -39.34
N ALA A 226 -10.39 -16.85 -40.23
CA ALA A 226 -10.53 -16.51 -41.64
C ALA A 226 -11.61 -15.50 -42.11
N GLY A 227 -11.15 -14.53 -42.91
CA GLY A 227 -11.96 -13.64 -43.74
C GLY A 227 -11.20 -12.38 -44.09
#